data_AF-A0A7G9G315-F1
#
_entry.id   AF-A0A7G9G315-F1
#
_cell.length_a   1.000
_cell.length_b   1.000
_cell.length_c   1.000
_cell.angle_alpha   90.00
_cell.angle_beta   90.00
_cell.angle_gamma   90.00
#
_symmetry.space_group_name_H-M   'P 1'
#
loop_
_entity.id
_entity.type
_entity.pdbx_description
1 polymer ?
#
loop_
_entity_poly.entity_id
_entity_poly.type
_entity_poly.pdbx_seq_one_letter_code
_entity_poly.pdbx_strand_id
1 'polypeptide(L)'
;MKKINFVSLVMGTVGGILFALGMCMCLISEWGTFRQGVFAGIAGLVVLLAMRIVRRRMQGKPAVVLRAKAAGTAALGVAAALVLGTGMCMTMVWEGLLIPGIVVGIVGILLFLCLIPVRKGLR
;
A
#
# COMPACT_ATOMS: atom_id res chain seq x y z
N MET A 1 -24.82 4.91 9.35
CA MET A 1 -23.77 4.60 8.34
C MET A 1 -24.43 4.32 6.99
N LYS A 2 -24.05 4.98 5.89
CA LYS A 2 -24.54 4.59 4.55
C LYS A 2 -23.98 3.20 4.19
N LYS A 3 -24.80 2.28 3.67
CA LYS A 3 -24.41 0.90 3.27
C LYS A 3 -23.11 0.85 2.46
N ILE A 4 -22.87 1.87 1.64
CA ILE A 4 -21.68 2.03 0.79
C ILE A 4 -20.36 2.07 1.59
N ASN A 5 -20.35 2.77 2.73
CA ASN A 5 -19.14 2.93 3.54
C ASN A 5 -18.82 1.63 4.29
N PHE A 6 -19.85 0.92 4.76
CA PHE A 6 -19.67 -0.35 5.46
C PHE A 6 -19.11 -1.43 4.51
N VAL A 7 -19.70 -1.56 3.31
CA VAL A 7 -19.21 -2.52 2.30
C VAL A 7 -17.79 -2.17 1.84
N SER A 8 -17.47 -0.89 1.63
CA SER A 8 -16.09 -0.48 1.32
C SER A 8 -15.12 -0.78 2.47
N LEU A 9 -15.54 -0.61 3.72
CA LEU A 9 -14.67 -0.90 4.85
C LEU A 9 -14.36 -2.39 4.92
N VAL A 10 -15.39 -3.24 4.93
CA VAL A 10 -15.23 -4.70 5.05
C VAL A 10 -14.43 -5.26 3.87
N MET A 11 -14.80 -4.91 2.63
CA MET A 11 -14.14 -5.44 1.44
C MET A 11 -12.69 -4.94 1.31
N GLY A 12 -12.41 -3.72 1.80
CA GLY A 12 -11.07 -3.15 1.86
C GLY A 12 -10.18 -3.80 2.93
N THR A 13 -10.71 -4.00 4.14
CA THR A 13 -9.97 -4.64 5.23
C THR A 13 -9.66 -6.10 4.90
N VAL A 14 -10.65 -6.86 4.40
CA VAL A 14 -10.45 -8.26 4.01
C VAL A 14 -9.46 -8.38 2.85
N GLY A 15 -9.62 -7.57 1.79
CA GLY A 15 -8.69 -7.57 0.66
C GLY A 15 -7.27 -7.14 1.04
N GLY A 16 -7.13 -6.16 1.93
CA GLY A 16 -5.85 -5.69 2.44
C GLY A 16 -5.12 -6.75 3.28
N ILE A 17 -5.83 -7.44 4.17
CA ILE A 17 -5.27 -8.52 4.98
C ILE A 17 -4.83 -9.69 4.09
N LEU A 18 -5.65 -10.11 3.13
CA LEU A 18 -5.28 -11.16 2.18
C LEU A 18 -4.02 -10.81 1.39
N PHE A 19 -3.93 -9.57 0.90
CA PHE A 19 -2.76 -9.11 0.16
C PHE A 19 -1.50 -9.07 1.03
N ALA A 20 -1.61 -8.54 2.26
CA ALA A 20 -0.50 -8.49 3.20
C ALA A 20 0.01 -9.89 3.56
N LEU A 21 -0.88 -10.83 3.85
CA LEU A 21 -0.53 -12.23 4.11
C LEU A 21 0.15 -12.90 2.91
N GLY A 22 -0.36 -12.64 1.69
CA GLY A 22 0.26 -13.15 0.46
C GLY A 22 1.69 -12.65 0.26
N MET A 23 1.95 -11.37 0.53
CA MET A 23 3.30 -10.79 0.46
C MET A 23 4.24 -11.36 1.54
N CYS A 24 3.75 -11.57 2.77
CA CYS A 24 4.53 -12.20 3.84
C CYS A 24 4.90 -13.64 3.50
N MET A 25 3.98 -14.43 2.92
CA MET A 25 4.27 -15.80 2.47
C MET A 25 5.26 -15.87 1.31
N CYS A 26 5.39 -14.82 0.50
CA CYS A 26 6.42 -14.74 -0.54
C CYS A 26 7.81 -14.43 0.02
N LEU A 27 7.90 -13.63 1.09
CA LEU A 27 9.18 -13.18 1.65
C LEU A 27 9.82 -14.21 2.59
N ILE A 28 9.02 -15.05 3.27
CA ILE A 28 9.54 -16.06 4.19
C ILE A 28 9.74 -17.38 3.44
N SER A 29 10.93 -17.54 2.86
CA SER A 29 11.35 -18.72 2.10
C SER A 29 11.32 -20.03 2.90
N GLU A 30 11.43 -19.96 4.24
CA GLU A 30 11.42 -21.13 5.13
C GLU A 30 10.12 -21.95 5.08
N TRP A 31 9.00 -21.36 4.66
CA TRP A 31 7.73 -22.09 4.57
C TRP A 31 7.64 -22.97 3.32
N GLY A 32 8.56 -22.85 2.35
CA GLY A 32 8.52 -23.60 1.09
C GLY A 32 7.28 -23.30 0.21
N THR A 33 6.43 -22.36 0.61
CA THR A 33 5.13 -22.05 0.03
C THR A 33 5.15 -20.80 -0.86
N PHE A 34 6.33 -20.45 -1.40
CA PHE A 34 6.51 -19.28 -2.28
C PHE A 34 5.48 -19.23 -3.41
N ARG A 35 5.24 -20.36 -4.07
CA ARG A 35 4.24 -20.47 -5.16
C ARG A 35 2.83 -20.14 -4.68
N GLN A 36 2.46 -20.61 -3.48
CA GLN A 36 1.16 -20.37 -2.87
C GLN A 36 1.02 -18.93 -2.38
N GLY A 37 2.09 -18.34 -1.83
CA GLY A 37 2.16 -16.92 -1.47
C GLY A 37 1.94 -16.01 -2.68
N VAL A 38 2.55 -16.32 -3.83
CA VAL A 38 2.36 -15.55 -5.07
C VAL A 38 0.90 -15.63 -5.54
N PHE A 39 0.29 -16.82 -5.53
CA PHE A 39 -1.12 -16.97 -5.88
C PHE A 39 -2.05 -16.20 -4.92
N ALA A 40 -1.79 -16.26 -3.61
CA ALA A 40 -2.55 -15.53 -2.61
C ALA A 40 -2.37 -14.01 -2.74
N GLY A 41 -1.16 -13.53 -3.03
CA GLY A 41 -0.87 -12.12 -3.29
C GLY A 41 -1.57 -11.62 -4.55
N ILE A 42 -1.55 -12.39 -5.65
CA ILE A 42 -2.29 -12.08 -6.88
C ILE A 42 -3.79 -12.06 -6.60
N ALA A 43 -4.34 -13.05 -5.87
CA ALA A 43 -5.74 -13.06 -5.48
C ALA A 43 -6.12 -11.83 -4.63
N GLY A 44 -5.29 -11.46 -3.65
CA GLY A 44 -5.47 -10.24 -2.85
C GLY A 44 -5.44 -8.96 -3.69
N LEU A 45 -4.54 -8.87 -4.67
CA LEU A 45 -4.46 -7.75 -5.61
C LEU A 45 -5.72 -7.68 -6.48
N VAL A 46 -6.20 -8.81 -6.99
CA VAL A 46 -7.44 -8.91 -7.78
C VAL A 46 -8.64 -8.47 -6.94
N VAL A 47 -8.73 -8.88 -5.66
CA VAL A 47 -9.79 -8.45 -4.74
C VAL A 47 -9.73 -6.94 -4.48
N LEU A 48 -8.54 -6.36 -4.29
CA LEU A 48 -8.35 -4.92 -4.12
C LEU A 48 -8.71 -4.12 -5.39
N LEU A 49 -8.40 -4.66 -6.57
CA LEU A 49 -8.81 -4.09 -7.86
C LEU A 49 -10.33 -4.18 -8.05
N ALA A 50 -10.94 -5.31 -7.73
CA ALA A 50 -12.39 -5.50 -7.75
C ALA A 50 -13.08 -4.52 -6.79
N MET A 51 -12.54 -4.34 -5.58
CA MET A 51 -13.01 -3.35 -4.61
C MET A 51 -12.98 -1.92 -5.19
N ARG A 52 -11.90 -1.54 -5.88
CA ARG A 52 -11.79 -0.23 -6.55
C ARG A 52 -12.87 -0.06 -7.63
N ILE A 53 -13.24 -1.12 -8.33
CA ILE A 53 -14.31 -1.14 -9.35
C ILE A 53 -15.70 -1.06 -8.70
N VAL A 54 -15.99 -1.88 -7.68
CA VAL A 54 -17.27 -1.88 -6.94
C VAL A 54 -17.51 -0.51 -6.30
N ARG A 55 -16.49 0.08 -5.68
CA ARG A 55 -16.57 1.41 -5.08
C ARG A 55 -16.89 2.49 -6.11
N ARG A 56 -16.42 2.33 -7.35
CA ARG A 56 -16.76 3.24 -8.46
C ARG A 56 -18.18 3.04 -8.95
N ARG A 57 -18.62 1.80 -9.14
CA ARG A 57 -20.00 1.46 -9.51
C ARG A 57 -21.00 2.00 -8.49
N MET A 58 -20.71 1.87 -7.20
CA MET A 58 -21.58 2.36 -6.12
C MET A 58 -21.60 3.88 -5.95
N GLN A 59 -20.61 4.61 -6.46
CA GLN A 59 -20.60 6.09 -6.38
C GLN A 59 -21.37 6.77 -7.52
N GLY A 60 -21.86 6.03 -8.53
CA GLY A 60 -22.68 6.58 -9.62
C GLY A 60 -22.01 7.70 -10.45
N LYS A 61 -20.69 7.87 -10.29
CA LYS A 61 -19.92 8.96 -10.89
C LYS A 61 -19.24 8.49 -12.18
N PRO A 62 -19.16 9.37 -13.20
CA PRO A 62 -18.56 9.04 -14.49
C PRO A 62 -17.09 8.63 -14.33
N ALA A 63 -16.62 7.91 -15.36
CA ALA A 63 -15.31 7.29 -15.45
C ALA A 63 -14.24 8.18 -14.85
N VAL A 64 -13.41 7.54 -14.04
CA VAL A 64 -12.20 8.06 -13.41
C VAL A 64 -11.74 9.35 -14.06
N VAL A 65 -11.96 10.48 -13.41
CA VAL A 65 -10.98 11.53 -13.52
C VAL A 65 -9.79 10.98 -12.76
N LEU A 66 -8.98 10.12 -13.41
CA LEU A 66 -7.59 9.86 -13.06
C LEU A 66 -6.91 11.21 -13.25
N ARG A 67 -7.23 12.16 -12.37
CA ARG A 67 -6.50 13.40 -12.29
C ARG A 67 -5.07 12.93 -12.08
N ALA A 68 -4.12 13.38 -12.89
CA ALA A 68 -2.71 13.02 -12.75
C ALA A 68 -2.26 13.14 -11.28
N LYS A 69 -2.87 14.08 -10.54
CA LYS A 69 -2.76 14.23 -9.08
C LYS A 69 -3.09 12.97 -8.26
N ALA A 70 -4.17 12.24 -8.55
CA ALA A 70 -4.53 11.03 -7.80
C ALA A 70 -3.57 9.86 -8.09
N ALA A 71 -3.19 9.66 -9.36
CA ALA A 71 -2.20 8.66 -9.74
C ALA A 71 -0.81 9.01 -9.18
N GLY A 72 -0.41 10.28 -9.28
CA GLY A 72 0.83 10.81 -8.70
C GLY A 72 0.87 10.67 -7.18
N THR A 73 -0.24 10.91 -6.47
CA THR A 73 -0.28 10.67 -5.01
C THR A 73 -0.14 9.19 -4.65
N ALA A 74 -0.70 8.29 -5.46
CA ALA A 74 -0.57 6.85 -5.22
C ALA A 74 0.88 6.40 -5.49
N ALA A 75 1.48 6.87 -6.59
CA ALA A 75 2.87 6.58 -6.93
C ALA A 75 3.84 7.11 -5.87
N LEU A 76 3.65 8.35 -5.40
CA LEU A 76 4.44 8.92 -4.30
C LEU A 76 4.26 8.14 -3.00
N GLY A 77 3.04 7.66 -2.71
CA GLY A 77 2.80 6.80 -1.54
C GLY A 77 3.53 5.47 -1.62
N VAL A 78 3.56 4.84 -2.80
CA VAL A 78 4.34 3.62 -3.04
C VAL A 78 5.83 3.88 -2.90
N ALA A 79 6.35 4.97 -3.49
CA ALA A 79 7.74 5.35 -3.35
C ALA A 79 8.13 5.60 -1.88
N ALA A 80 7.30 6.33 -1.12
CA ALA A 80 7.52 6.58 0.30
C ALA A 80 7.53 5.28 1.13
N ALA A 81 6.61 4.35 0.84
CA ALA A 81 6.56 3.04 1.48
C ALA A 81 7.81 2.20 1.20
N LEU A 82 8.31 2.22 -0.04
CA LEU A 82 9.54 1.55 -0.41
C LEU A 82 10.75 2.15 0.32
N VAL A 83 10.88 3.48 0.34
CA VAL A 83 11.98 4.18 1.03
C VAL A 83 11.98 3.86 2.54
N LEU A 84 10.81 3.91 3.18
CA LEU A 84 10.67 3.55 4.59
C LEU A 84 11.05 2.08 4.82
N GLY A 85 10.53 1.16 4.00
CA GLY A 85 10.86 -0.27 4.07
C GLY A 85 12.37 -0.53 3.91
N THR A 86 13.02 0.14 2.94
CA THR A 86 14.47 0.02 2.76
C THR A 86 15.27 0.55 3.95
N GLY A 87 14.80 1.61 4.60
CA GLY A 87 15.40 2.11 5.84
C GLY A 87 15.34 1.08 6.96
N MET A 88 14.19 0.41 7.13
CA MET A 88 14.04 -0.67 8.12
C MET A 88 14.92 -1.89 7.80
N CYS A 89 15.06 -2.26 6.53
CA CYS A 89 15.96 -3.33 6.12
C CYS A 89 17.43 -3.00 6.40
N MET A 90 17.86 -1.76 6.12
CA MET A 90 19.24 -1.30 6.38
C MET A 90 19.59 -1.32 7.88
N THR A 91 18.63 -1.10 8.78
CA THR A 91 18.89 -1.15 10.23
C THR A 91 19.02 -2.57 10.79
N MET A 92 18.39 -3.57 10.17
CA MET A 92 18.34 -4.95 10.71
C MET A 92 19.22 -5.94 9.96
N VAL A 93 19.42 -5.77 8.65
CA VAL A 93 20.10 -6.77 7.80
C VAL A 93 21.58 -6.43 7.60
N TRP A 94 21.95 -5.14 7.64
CA TRP A 94 23.32 -4.69 7.33
C TRP A 94 24.03 -4.22 8.61
N GLU A 95 25.05 -4.97 9.05
CA GLU A 95 25.87 -4.58 10.19
C GLU A 95 26.64 -3.28 9.89
N GLY A 96 26.59 -2.31 10.83
CA GLY A 96 27.27 -1.02 10.71
C GLY A 96 26.52 0.09 9.96
N LEU A 97 25.36 -0.19 9.35
CA LEU A 97 24.53 0.81 8.64
C LEU A 97 23.30 1.32 9.44
N LEU A 98 23.32 1.19 10.76
CA LEU A 98 22.25 1.69 11.64
C LEU A 98 21.99 3.19 11.47
N ILE A 99 23.06 4.00 11.44
CA ILE A 99 22.96 5.47 11.30
C ILE A 99 22.34 5.85 9.94
N PRO A 100 22.85 5.38 8.78
CA PRO A 100 22.23 5.69 7.49
C PRO A 100 20.82 5.10 7.36
N GLY A 101 20.54 3.93 7.93
CA GLY A 101 19.19 3.34 7.93
C GLY A 101 18.15 4.21 8.63
N ILE A 102 18.49 4.80 9.79
CA ILE A 102 17.61 5.74 10.51
C ILE A 102 17.38 7.01 9.68
N VAL A 103 18.42 7.56 9.05
CA VAL A 103 18.29 8.75 8.20
C VAL A 103 17.34 8.48 7.02
N VAL A 104 17.51 7.34 6.33
CA VAL A 104 16.62 6.93 5.24
C VAL A 104 15.18 6.69 5.73
N GLY A 105 15.02 6.10 6.92
CA GLY A 105 13.72 5.92 7.57
C GLY A 105 13.02 7.26 7.86
N ILE A 106 13.74 8.24 8.40
CA ILE A 106 13.23 9.60 8.66
C ILE A 106 12.81 10.26 7.34
N VAL A 107 13.62 10.14 6.28
CA VAL A 107 13.27 10.65 4.94
C VAL A 107 11.99 9.98 4.42
N GLY A 108 11.82 8.67 4.61
CA GLY A 108 10.61 7.94 4.27
C GLY A 108 9.37 8.45 5.01
N ILE A 109 9.48 8.76 6.30
CA ILE A 109 8.40 9.34 7.12
C ILE A 109 8.05 10.75 6.64
N LEU A 110 9.05 11.58 6.31
CA LEU A 110 8.83 12.93 5.77
C LEU A 110 8.11 12.89 4.42
N LEU A 111 8.47 11.94 3.54
CA LEU A 111 7.77 11.69 2.27
C LEU A 111 6.30 11.30 2.50
N PHE A 112 6.02 10.46 3.49
CA PHE A 112 4.65 10.14 3.89
C PHE A 112 3.88 11.35 4.42
N LEU A 113 4.53 12.18 5.24
CA LEU A 113 3.92 13.40 5.76
C LEU A 113 3.59 14.40 4.63
N CYS A 114 4.47 14.49 3.63
CA CYS A 114 4.28 15.32 2.44
C CYS A 114 3.10 14.87 1.56
N LEU A 115 2.65 13.62 1.70
CA LEU A 115 1.44 13.13 1.03
C LEU A 115 0.16 13.81 1.56
N ILE A 116 0.14 14.25 2.82
CA ILE A 116 -1.00 14.94 3.46
C ILE A 116 -1.33 16.27 2.78
N PRO A 117 -0.39 17.24 2.63
CA PRO A 117 -0.66 18.51 1.97
C PRO A 117 -0.96 18.33 0.47
N VAL A 118 -0.34 17.35 -0.20
CA VAL A 118 -0.64 17.06 -1.62
C VAL A 118 -2.07 16.56 -1.80
N ARG A 119 -2.61 15.79 -0.85
CA ARG A 119 -3.98 15.24 -0.90
C ARG A 119 -5.05 16.23 -0.43
N LYS A 120 -4.82 16.97 0.66
CA LYS A 120 -5.80 17.95 1.18
C LYS A 120 -5.75 19.29 0.44
N GLY A 121 -4.64 19.60 -0.23
CA GLY A 121 -4.36 20.96 -0.68
C GLY A 121 -4.01 21.81 0.54
N LEU A 122 -2.83 22.42 0.55
CA LEU A 122 -2.48 23.38 1.58
C LEU A 122 -3.50 24.54 1.50
N ARG A 123 -4.35 24.66 2.51
CA ARG A 123 -5.13 25.87 2.79
C ARG A 123 -4.62 26.43 4.10
#